data_AF-A0A444H5Q9-F1
#
_entry.id   AF-A0A444H5Q9-F1
#
_cell.length_a   1.000
_cell.length_b   1.000
_cell.length_c   1.000
_cell.angle_alpha   90.00
_cell.angle_beta   90.00
_cell.angle_gamma   90.00
#
_symmetry.space_group_name_H-M   'P 1'
#
loop_
_entity.id
_entity.type
_entity.pdbx_description
1 polymer ?
#
loop_
_entity_poly.entity_id
_entity_poly.type
_entity_poly.pdbx_seq_one_letter_code
_entity_poly.pdbx_strand_id
1 'polypeptide(L)'
;MAFVGGIIAGVLLYHMLRGGSPQNSRVEEQLRTMESQFKDYQEKVSDHFSTTAHLVNKLTESYKDVHEHLVASSEHLCTDELTRHRLSDSLLASSTLLSKNDNEDSPRPPLDYSNSKGTLSEEFGVKKKDLSDTQEIKEKQA
;
A
#
# COMPACT_ATOMS: atom_id res chain seq x y z
N MET A 1 -10.11 -30.71 -65.28
CA MET A 1 -9.89 -31.72 -64.22
C MET A 1 -8.83 -31.30 -63.19
N ALA A 2 -7.73 -30.62 -63.57
CA ALA A 2 -6.69 -30.19 -62.63
C ALA A 2 -7.16 -29.20 -61.53
N PHE A 3 -8.07 -28.27 -61.86
CA PHE A 3 -8.61 -27.28 -60.91
C PHE A 3 -9.38 -27.92 -59.74
N VAL A 4 -10.20 -28.94 -60.06
CA VAL A 4 -11.01 -29.66 -59.05
C VAL A 4 -10.10 -30.47 -58.12
N GLY A 5 -9.05 -31.09 -58.65
CA GLY A 5 -8.06 -31.81 -57.84
C GLY A 5 -7.31 -30.90 -56.88
N GLY A 6 -6.95 -29.70 -57.32
CA GLY A 6 -6.30 -28.69 -56.46
C GLY A 6 -7.20 -28.22 -55.31
N ILE A 7 -8.50 -28.04 -55.55
CA ILE A 7 -9.46 -27.68 -54.49
C ILE A 7 -9.58 -28.81 -53.46
N ILE A 8 -9.71 -30.06 -53.91
CA ILE A 8 -9.86 -31.21 -53.01
C ILE A 8 -8.58 -31.39 -52.17
N ALA A 9 -7.40 -31.31 -52.80
CA ALA A 9 -6.12 -31.39 -52.10
C ALA A 9 -5.92 -30.22 -51.13
N GLY A 10 -6.31 -29.01 -51.53
CA GLY A 10 -6.26 -27.82 -50.69
C GLY A 10 -7.17 -27.93 -49.47
N VAL A 11 -8.39 -28.43 -49.63
CA VAL A 11 -9.34 -28.66 -48.53
C VAL A 11 -8.83 -29.75 -47.59
N LEU A 12 -8.29 -30.85 -48.12
CA LEU A 12 -7.67 -31.92 -47.32
C LEU A 12 -6.49 -31.41 -46.50
N LEU A 13 -5.60 -30.65 -47.12
CA LEU A 13 -4.44 -30.07 -46.45
C LEU A 13 -4.87 -29.05 -45.39
N TYR A 14 -5.83 -28.18 -45.71
CA TYR A 14 -6.42 -27.24 -44.76
C TYR A 14 -7.07 -27.94 -43.57
N HIS A 15 -7.84 -29.00 -43.81
CA HIS A 15 -8.50 -29.76 -42.76
C HIS A 15 -7.48 -30.49 -41.87
N MET A 16 -6.41 -31.02 -42.46
CA MET A 16 -5.35 -31.70 -41.72
C MET A 16 -4.52 -30.74 -40.86
N LEU A 17 -4.26 -29.51 -41.34
CA LEU A 17 -3.60 -28.47 -40.53
C LEU A 17 -4.53 -27.89 -39.44
N ARG A 18 -5.84 -27.78 -39.69
CA ARG A 18 -6.80 -27.23 -38.73
C ARG A 18 -7.31 -28.24 -37.70
N GLY A 19 -7.22 -29.54 -37.99
CA GLY A 19 -7.63 -30.62 -37.09
C GLY A 19 -6.72 -30.86 -35.88
N GLY A 20 -5.64 -30.08 -35.73
CA GLY A 20 -4.56 -30.35 -34.77
C GLY A 20 -4.32 -29.33 -33.66
N SER A 21 -5.28 -28.47 -33.26
CA SER A 21 -4.98 -27.50 -32.18
C SER A 21 -6.11 -27.21 -31.20
N PRO A 22 -6.13 -27.90 -30.04
CA PRO A 22 -6.77 -27.41 -28.81
C PRO A 22 -5.96 -26.28 -28.12
N GLN A 23 -5.12 -25.54 -28.87
CA GLN A 23 -4.20 -24.57 -28.28
C GLN A 23 -4.91 -23.36 -27.67
N ASN A 24 -6.06 -22.95 -28.24
CA ASN A 24 -6.84 -21.83 -27.73
C ASN A 24 -7.49 -22.13 -26.38
N SER A 25 -7.97 -23.36 -26.14
CA SER A 25 -8.57 -23.73 -24.86
C SER A 25 -7.54 -23.73 -23.73
N ARG A 26 -6.29 -24.12 -24.02
CA ARG A 26 -5.20 -24.12 -23.04
C ARG A 26 -4.76 -22.70 -22.64
N VAL A 27 -4.89 -21.72 -23.54
CA VAL A 27 -4.60 -20.31 -23.25
C VAL A 27 -5.73 -19.66 -22.45
N GLU A 28 -6.99 -19.95 -22.79
CA GLU A 28 -8.16 -19.51 -22.00
C GLU A 28 -8.16 -20.10 -20.58
N GLU A 29 -7.79 -21.38 -20.44
CA GLU A 29 -7.69 -22.04 -19.13
C GLU A 29 -6.60 -21.42 -18.27
N GLN A 30 -5.45 -21.05 -18.87
CA GLN A 30 -4.39 -20.33 -18.17
C GLN A 30 -4.87 -18.96 -17.68
N LEU A 31 -5.59 -18.19 -18.50
CA LEU A 31 -6.13 -16.89 -18.10
C LEU A 31 -7.10 -17.04 -16.92
N ARG A 32 -8.04 -17.99 -16.99
CA ARG A 32 -8.97 -18.27 -15.88
C ARG A 32 -8.25 -18.67 -14.60
N THR A 33 -7.18 -19.45 -14.70
CA THR A 33 -6.39 -19.89 -13.55
C THR A 33 -5.62 -18.73 -12.92
N MET A 34 -5.10 -17.79 -13.73
CA MET A 34 -4.40 -16.60 -13.22
C MET A 34 -5.36 -15.60 -12.58
N GLU A 35 -6.54 -15.38 -13.18
CA GLU A 35 -7.58 -14.54 -12.58
C GLU A 35 -8.06 -15.10 -11.25
N SER A 36 -8.28 -16.42 -11.16
CA SER A 36 -8.66 -17.08 -9.91
C SER A 36 -7.59 -16.91 -8.84
N GLN A 37 -6.32 -17.14 -9.18
CA GLN A 37 -5.21 -16.97 -8.24
C GLN A 37 -5.07 -15.53 -7.76
N PHE A 38 -5.31 -14.56 -8.64
CA PHE A 38 -5.27 -13.14 -8.28
C PHE A 38 -6.40 -12.78 -7.31
N LYS A 39 -7.61 -13.31 -7.55
CA LYS A 39 -8.75 -13.12 -6.64
C LYS A 39 -8.49 -13.74 -5.28
N ASP A 40 -7.97 -14.98 -5.23
CA ASP A 40 -7.60 -15.64 -3.98
C ASP A 40 -6.50 -14.88 -3.23
N TYR A 41 -5.54 -14.31 -3.95
CA TYR A 41 -4.50 -13.47 -3.35
C TYR A 41 -5.09 -12.20 -2.73
N GLN A 42 -5.98 -11.50 -3.45
CA GLN A 42 -6.65 -10.31 -2.92
C GLN A 42 -7.45 -10.64 -1.65
N GLU A 43 -8.17 -11.76 -1.64
CA GLU A 43 -8.90 -12.22 -0.46
C GLU A 43 -7.97 -12.50 0.72
N LYS A 44 -6.88 -13.24 0.50
CA LYS A 44 -5.87 -13.53 1.54
C LYS A 44 -5.23 -12.27 2.10
N VAL A 45 -4.91 -11.30 1.27
CA VAL A 45 -4.33 -10.02 1.70
C VAL A 45 -5.34 -9.25 2.56
N SER A 46 -6.60 -9.17 2.12
CA SER A 46 -7.67 -8.53 2.88
C SER A 46 -7.84 -9.18 4.26
N ASP A 47 -7.84 -10.52 4.32
CA ASP A 47 -7.98 -11.27 5.57
C ASP A 47 -6.77 -11.04 6.51
N HIS A 48 -5.55 -10.98 5.97
CA HIS A 48 -4.33 -10.70 6.75
C HIS A 48 -4.32 -9.28 7.32
N PHE A 49 -4.73 -8.28 6.54
CA PHE A 49 -4.82 -6.91 7.03
C PHE A 49 -5.93 -6.74 8.05
N SER A 50 -7.08 -7.40 7.87
CA SER A 50 -8.16 -7.44 8.87
C SER A 50 -7.67 -8.03 10.19
N THR A 51 -7.00 -9.19 10.12
CA THR A 51 -6.43 -9.86 11.29
C THR A 51 -5.37 -8.99 11.97
N THR A 52 -4.49 -8.38 11.18
CA THR A 52 -3.41 -7.52 11.70
C THR A 52 -3.98 -6.27 12.37
N ALA A 53 -5.00 -5.62 11.78
CA ALA A 53 -5.67 -4.48 12.40
C ALA A 53 -6.27 -4.88 13.76
N HIS A 54 -6.88 -6.06 13.85
CA HIS A 54 -7.40 -6.57 15.12
C HIS A 54 -6.30 -6.82 16.17
N LEU A 55 -5.16 -7.38 15.75
CA LEU A 55 -4.01 -7.61 16.63
C LEU A 55 -3.36 -6.30 17.10
N VAL A 56 -3.21 -5.31 16.21
CA VAL A 56 -2.68 -3.98 16.56
C VAL A 56 -3.61 -3.27 17.54
N ASN A 57 -4.92 -3.40 17.38
CA ASN A 57 -5.87 -2.85 18.35
C ASN A 57 -5.72 -3.51 19.72
N LYS A 58 -5.64 -4.85 19.77
CA LYS A 58 -5.37 -5.59 21.01
C LYS A 58 -4.05 -5.17 21.67
N LEU A 59 -3.00 -4.99 20.88
CA LEU A 59 -1.72 -4.49 21.37
C LEU A 59 -1.86 -3.08 21.96
N THR A 60 -2.61 -2.20 21.30
CA THR A 60 -2.87 -0.84 21.79
C THR A 60 -3.64 -0.84 23.11
N GLU A 61 -4.62 -1.72 23.24
CA GLU A 61 -5.36 -1.95 24.49
C GLU A 61 -4.43 -2.45 25.60
N SER A 62 -3.63 -3.49 25.34
CA SER A 62 -2.64 -3.99 26.31
C SER A 62 -1.61 -2.94 26.71
N TYR A 63 -1.20 -2.06 25.79
CA TYR A 63 -0.33 -0.92 26.11
C TYR A 63 -1.01 0.07 27.07
N LYS A 64 -2.29 0.39 26.84
CA LYS A 64 -3.07 1.27 27.73
C LYS A 64 -3.19 0.68 29.13
N ASP A 65 -3.47 -0.61 29.25
CA ASP A 65 -3.57 -1.29 30.54
C ASP A 65 -2.26 -1.21 31.33
N VAL A 66 -1.13 -1.48 30.66
CA VAL A 66 0.21 -1.36 31.28
C VAL A 66 0.48 0.07 31.71
N HIS A 67 0.11 1.05 30.88
CA HIS A 67 0.28 2.47 31.18
C HIS A 67 -0.55 2.89 32.40
N GLU A 68 -1.81 2.50 32.47
CA GLU A 68 -2.70 2.78 33.60
C GLU A 68 -2.18 2.14 34.89
N HIS A 69 -1.75 0.88 34.82
CA HIS A 69 -1.16 0.19 35.97
C HIS A 69 0.12 0.88 36.47
N LEU A 70 0.92 1.45 35.56
CA LEU A 70 2.11 2.21 35.91
C LEU A 70 1.76 3.56 36.55
N VAL A 71 0.74 4.27 36.04
CA VAL A 71 0.20 5.48 36.69
C VAL A 71 -0.22 5.17 38.12
N ALA A 72 -1.08 4.16 38.30
CA ALA A 72 -1.58 3.75 39.61
C ALA A 72 -0.45 3.31 40.56
N SER A 73 0.51 2.52 40.05
CA SER A 73 1.69 2.12 40.83
C SER A 73 2.54 3.32 41.23
N SER A 74 2.71 4.32 40.35
CA SER A 74 3.48 5.52 40.67
C SER A 74 2.83 6.32 41.80
N GLU A 75 1.49 6.41 41.84
CA GLU A 75 0.77 7.10 42.92
C GLU A 75 0.97 6.41 44.27
N HIS A 76 1.01 5.08 44.30
CA HIS A 76 1.22 4.30 45.52
C HIS A 76 2.68 4.27 45.99
N LEU A 77 3.64 4.21 45.07
CA LEU A 77 5.06 4.08 45.42
C LEU A 77 5.80 5.42 45.57
N CYS A 78 5.33 6.51 44.94
CA CYS A 78 5.95 7.83 45.04
C CYS A 78 5.36 8.61 46.22
N THR A 79 5.97 8.43 47.40
CA THR A 79 5.63 9.17 48.63
C THR A 79 6.05 10.65 48.58
N ASP A 80 6.91 11.04 47.64
CA ASP A 80 7.42 12.39 47.45
C ASP A 80 6.63 13.17 46.37
N GLU A 81 6.08 14.33 46.75
CA GLU A 81 5.20 15.20 45.92
C GLU A 81 5.87 15.66 44.63
N LEU A 82 7.16 16.01 44.70
CA LEU A 82 7.93 16.52 43.56
C LEU A 82 8.22 15.40 42.54
N THR A 83 8.43 14.19 43.03
CA THR A 83 8.62 13.00 42.20
C THR A 83 7.31 12.59 41.50
N ARG A 84 6.16 12.72 42.19
CA ARG A 84 4.83 12.53 41.59
C ARG A 84 4.53 13.49 40.44
N HIS A 85 4.83 14.78 40.61
CA HIS A 85 4.59 15.79 39.56
C HIS A 85 5.42 15.52 38.30
N ARG A 86 6.69 15.16 38.44
CA ARG A 86 7.55 14.86 37.28
C ARG A 86 7.12 13.60 36.52
N LEU A 87 6.67 12.56 37.24
CA LEU A 87 6.20 11.32 36.63
C LEU A 87 4.85 11.51 35.93
N SER A 88 3.92 12.25 36.53
CA SER A 88 2.64 12.57 35.92
C SER A 88 2.79 13.40 34.64
N ASP A 89 3.68 14.41 34.63
CA ASP A 89 3.99 15.19 33.42
C ASP A 89 4.58 14.32 32.29
N SER A 90 5.49 13.40 32.64
CA SER A 90 6.08 12.45 31.69
C SER A 90 5.05 11.45 31.11
N LEU A 91 4.06 11.04 31.92
CA LEU A 91 3.02 10.11 31.49
C LEU A 91 1.97 10.81 30.63
N LEU A 92 1.59 12.05 30.96
CA LEU A 92 0.71 12.87 30.13
C LEU A 92 1.29 13.07 28.73
N ALA A 93 2.59 13.39 28.63
CA ALA A 93 3.27 13.55 27.34
C ALA A 93 3.20 12.27 26.49
N SER A 94 3.36 11.09 27.10
CA SER A 94 3.27 9.80 26.40
C SER A 94 1.85 9.51 25.90
N SER A 95 0.83 9.86 26.70
CA SER A 95 -0.58 9.68 26.33
C SER A 95 -1.02 10.60 25.18
N THR A 96 -0.52 11.84 25.13
CA THR A 96 -0.83 12.78 24.03
C THR A 96 -0.37 12.29 22.64
N LEU A 97 0.66 11.45 22.56
CA LEU A 97 1.08 10.84 21.30
C LEU A 97 0.11 9.75 20.82
N LEU A 98 -0.62 9.12 21.73
CA LEU A 98 -1.59 8.07 21.42
C LEU A 98 -3.00 8.63 21.13
N SER A 99 -3.39 9.71 21.82
CA SER A 99 -4.70 10.39 21.62
C SER A 99 -4.76 11.31 20.39
N LYS A 100 -3.65 11.50 19.66
CA LYS A 100 -3.64 12.34 18.43
C LYS A 100 -4.48 11.75 17.29
N ASN A 101 -5.02 10.53 17.43
CA ASN A 101 -5.77 9.83 16.39
C ASN A 101 -7.29 10.09 16.37
N ASP A 102 -7.87 10.70 17.41
CA ASP A 102 -9.35 10.79 17.52
C ASP A 102 -9.99 12.00 16.82
N ASN A 103 -9.20 12.86 16.15
CA ASN A 103 -9.73 14.01 15.39
C ASN A 103 -9.69 13.81 13.86
N GLU A 104 -9.46 12.58 13.39
CA GLU A 104 -9.43 12.24 11.97
C GLU A 104 -10.68 11.47 11.51
N ASP A 105 -11.74 11.40 12.33
CA ASP A 105 -13.00 10.65 12.08
C ASP A 105 -13.95 11.32 11.05
N SER A 106 -13.43 12.22 10.21
CA SER A 106 -14.13 12.58 8.98
C SER A 106 -13.87 11.45 7.98
N PRO A 107 -14.91 10.76 7.46
CA PRO A 107 -14.73 9.68 6.50
C PRO A 107 -14.05 10.24 5.25
N ARG A 108 -12.73 10.06 5.18
CA ARG A 108 -11.94 10.45 4.02
C ARG A 108 -12.13 9.36 2.96
N PRO A 109 -12.34 9.75 1.69
CA PRO A 109 -12.38 8.78 0.61
C PRO A 109 -11.07 7.98 0.57
N PRO A 110 -11.10 6.73 0.05
CA PRO A 110 -9.90 5.91 -0.10
C PRO A 110 -8.80 6.72 -0.77
N LEU A 111 -7.64 6.79 -0.13
CA LEU A 111 -6.53 7.56 -0.66
C LEU A 111 -6.03 6.88 -1.95
N ASP A 112 -6.14 7.58 -3.07
CA ASP A 112 -5.62 7.11 -4.36
C ASP A 112 -4.09 7.29 -4.40
N TYR A 113 -3.37 6.24 -4.04
CA TYR A 113 -1.90 6.24 -4.00
C TYR A 113 -1.25 6.38 -5.39
N SER A 114 -2.01 6.30 -6.49
CA SER A 114 -1.46 6.42 -7.86
C SER A 114 -1.01 7.84 -8.21
N ASN A 115 -1.61 8.86 -7.60
CA ASN A 115 -1.29 10.27 -7.83
C ASN A 115 -0.19 10.80 -6.88
N SER A 116 0.18 10.00 -5.86
CA SER A 116 1.30 10.34 -5.00
C SER A 116 2.60 10.07 -5.76
N LYS A 117 3.38 11.12 -6.01
CA LYS A 117 4.74 10.98 -6.52
C LYS A 117 5.53 10.15 -5.51
N GLY A 118 5.63 8.86 -5.77
CA GLY A 118 6.26 7.91 -4.86
C GLY A 118 7.72 8.24 -4.64
N THR A 119 8.33 7.53 -3.70
CA THR A 119 9.77 7.61 -3.38
C THR A 119 10.69 7.25 -4.57
N LEU A 120 10.11 6.76 -5.67
CA LEU A 120 10.77 6.46 -6.94
C LEU A 120 10.55 7.53 -8.02
N SER A 121 9.88 8.64 -7.71
CA SER A 121 9.74 9.73 -8.67
C SER A 121 11.09 10.43 -8.87
N GLU A 122 11.40 10.83 -10.11
CA GLU A 122 12.68 11.47 -10.47
C GLU A 122 12.94 12.78 -9.71
N GLU A 123 11.89 13.38 -9.14
CA GLU A 123 11.95 14.60 -8.33
C GLU A 123 12.18 14.32 -6.84
N PHE A 124 12.03 13.07 -6.40
CA PHE A 124 12.20 12.68 -5.00
C PHE A 124 13.68 12.80 -4.61
N GLY A 125 13.97 13.70 -3.67
CA GLY A 125 15.35 14.00 -3.24
C GLY A 125 16.08 15.04 -4.09
N VAL A 126 15.49 15.52 -5.19
CA VAL A 126 16.09 16.58 -6.01
C VAL A 126 15.64 17.95 -5.50
N LYS A 127 16.45 18.59 -4.66
CA LYS A 127 16.30 20.03 -4.37
C LYS A 127 16.58 20.79 -5.67
N LYS A 128 15.54 21.30 -6.33
CA LYS A 128 15.67 22.24 -7.45
C LYS A 128 16.48 23.43 -6.95
N LYS A 129 17.74 23.53 -7.37
CA LYS A 129 18.55 24.71 -7.16
C LYS A 129 17.96 25.78 -8.08
N ASP A 130 17.40 26.83 -7.50
CA ASP A 130 16.79 27.94 -8.24
C ASP A 130 17.71 28.41 -9.37
N LEU A 131 17.27 28.22 -10.61
CA LEU A 131 17.92 28.73 -11.82
C LEU A 131 17.56 30.20 -12.07
N SER A 132 17.23 30.96 -11.03
CA SER A 132 16.87 32.38 -11.12
C SER A 132 18.04 33.35 -11.06
N ASP A 133 19.29 32.89 -10.92
CA ASP A 133 20.46 33.79 -10.75
C ASP A 133 21.22 34.07 -12.05
N THR A 134 20.82 33.51 -13.19
CA THR A 134 21.50 33.72 -14.49
C THR A 134 20.68 34.59 -15.45
N GLN A 135 20.06 35.67 -14.98
CA GLN A 135 19.53 36.71 -15.89
C GLN A 135 19.86 38.16 -15.49
N GLU A 136 20.35 38.43 -14.28
CA GLU A 136 20.58 39.82 -13.83
C GLU A 136 21.96 40.42 -14.19
N ILE A 137 22.90 39.65 -14.77
CA ILE A 137 24.26 40.15 -15.07
C ILE A 137 24.38 40.81 -16.47
N LYS A 138 23.39 40.68 -17.36
CA LYS A 138 23.47 41.26 -18.72
C LYS A 138 22.96 42.71 -18.87
N GLU A 139 22.35 43.32 -17.87
CA GLU A 139 21.75 44.68 -17.99
C GLU A 139 22.57 45.82 -17.33
N LYS A 140 23.82 45.59 -16.91
CA LYS A 140 24.68 46.65 -16.34
C LYS A 140 25.92 47.00 -17.19
N GLN A 141 25.96 46.59 -18.45
CA GLN A 141 26.99 47.03 -19.39
C GLN A 141 26.36 47.50 -20.71
N ALA A 142 25.57 48.56 -20.62
CA ALA A 142 25.29 49.48 -21.72
C ALA A 142 25.26 50.90 -21.14
#